data_AF-A0A258IVC0-F1
#
_entry.id   AF-A0A258IVC0-F1
#
_cell.length_a   1.000
_cell.length_b   1.000
_cell.length_c   1.000
_cell.angle_alpha   90.00
_cell.angle_beta   90.00
_cell.angle_gamma   90.00
#
_symmetry.space_group_name_H-M   'P 1'
#
loop_
_entity.id
_entity.type
_entity.pdbx_description
1 polymer ?
#
loop_
_entity_poly.entity_id
_entity_poly.type
_entity_poly.pdbx_seq_one_letter_code
_entity_poly.pdbx_strand_id
1 'polypeptide(L)'
;MTAPGGAKRLGRMTTTLKSGFKISDRGQQVLLVLITLVWSAAAVIGAILAVFSPLVFDGPGNLRNPLVWLGFVLGALFWAVCMLAPLVGWIQWRKGKRTEAWAAMAAPAAWGALALTVLQFVPG
;
A
#
# COMPACT_ATOMS: atom_id res chain seq x y z
N MET A 1 -12.92 -57.53 9.77
CA MET A 1 -12.89 -56.24 10.51
C MET A 1 -12.35 -55.17 9.56
N THR A 2 -13.22 -54.27 9.13
CA THR A 2 -12.99 -53.27 8.06
C THR A 2 -12.79 -51.89 8.66
N ALA A 3 -11.57 -51.35 8.64
CA ALA A 3 -11.29 -49.91 8.60
C ALA A 3 -9.79 -49.63 8.33
N PRO A 4 -9.43 -49.07 7.16
CA PRO A 4 -8.37 -48.06 7.15
C PRO A 4 -8.62 -46.87 6.19
N GLY A 5 -9.86 -46.68 5.70
CA GLY A 5 -10.16 -45.63 4.71
C GLY A 5 -10.18 -44.18 5.25
N GLY A 6 -10.55 -44.00 6.52
CA GLY A 6 -10.78 -42.67 7.13
C GLY A 6 -9.50 -41.87 7.42
N ALA A 7 -8.47 -42.53 7.98
CA ALA A 7 -7.22 -41.88 8.37
C ALA A 7 -6.45 -41.31 7.17
N LYS A 8 -6.48 -42.02 6.03
CA LYS A 8 -5.81 -41.60 4.79
C LYS A 8 -6.51 -40.40 4.14
N ARG A 9 -7.83 -40.27 4.30
CA ARG A 9 -8.62 -39.12 3.81
C ARG A 9 -8.45 -37.90 4.69
N LEU A 10 -8.39 -38.07 6.02
CA LEU A 10 -8.14 -36.97 6.95
C LEU A 10 -6.76 -36.34 6.71
N GLY A 11 -5.71 -37.16 6.58
CA GLY A 11 -4.34 -36.69 6.30
C GLY A 11 -4.20 -35.96 4.96
N ARG A 12 -4.99 -36.37 3.94
CA ARG A 12 -5.08 -35.64 2.66
C ARG A 12 -5.75 -34.29 2.84
N MET A 13 -6.91 -34.23 3.49
CA MET A 13 -7.65 -32.98 3.71
C MET A 13 -6.85 -31.96 4.52
N THR A 14 -6.12 -32.38 5.55
CA THR A 14 -5.24 -31.49 6.32
C THR A 14 -4.08 -30.95 5.48
N THR A 15 -3.55 -31.76 4.57
CA THR A 15 -2.47 -31.32 3.66
C THR A 15 -3.00 -30.33 2.61
N THR A 16 -4.21 -30.56 2.10
CA THR A 16 -4.85 -29.66 1.13
C THR A 16 -5.28 -28.33 1.77
N LEU A 17 -5.78 -28.34 3.01
CA LEU A 17 -6.10 -27.12 3.77
C LEU A 17 -4.84 -26.32 4.13
N LYS A 18 -3.75 -26.99 4.51
CA LYS A 18 -2.46 -26.32 4.77
C LYS A 18 -1.82 -25.78 3.49
N SER A 19 -2.09 -26.39 2.35
CA SER A 19 -1.70 -25.89 1.02
C SER A 19 -2.58 -24.73 0.54
N GLY A 20 -3.85 -24.67 0.93
CA GLY A 20 -4.77 -23.60 0.54
C GLY A 20 -4.44 -22.24 1.16
N PHE A 21 -3.78 -22.22 2.31
CA PHE A 21 -3.35 -20.99 2.98
C PHE A 21 -1.94 -20.51 2.57
N LYS A 22 -1.19 -21.33 1.81
CA LYS A 22 0.00 -20.87 1.11
C LYS A 22 -0.44 -20.36 -0.26
N ILE A 23 -0.74 -19.07 -0.34
CA ILE A 23 -0.79 -18.36 -1.62
C ILE A 23 0.45 -18.77 -2.40
N SER A 24 0.23 -19.41 -3.55
CA SER A 24 1.28 -19.84 -4.47
C SER A 24 2.18 -18.64 -4.79
N ASP A 25 3.49 -18.87 -4.94
CA ASP A 25 4.45 -17.82 -5.30
C ASP A 25 4.00 -17.01 -6.52
N ARG A 26 3.32 -17.67 -7.47
CA ARG A 26 2.70 -17.01 -8.63
C ARG A 26 1.56 -16.08 -8.25
N GLY A 27 0.68 -16.49 -7.34
CA GLY A 27 -0.41 -15.65 -6.85
C GLY A 27 0.08 -14.44 -6.07
N GLN A 28 1.13 -14.63 -5.27
CA GLN A 28 1.79 -13.56 -4.53
C GLN A 28 2.44 -12.54 -5.47
N GLN A 29 3.07 -13.01 -6.56
CA GLN A 29 3.66 -12.15 -7.57
C GLN A 29 2.59 -11.38 -8.38
N VAL A 30 1.48 -12.03 -8.75
CA VAL A 30 0.36 -11.35 -9.44
C VAL A 30 -0.25 -10.26 -8.55
N LEU A 31 -0.45 -10.54 -7.27
CA LEU A 31 -0.97 -9.54 -6.33
C LEU A 31 -0.04 -8.33 -6.20
N LEU A 32 1.27 -8.57 -6.20
CA LEU A 32 2.28 -7.52 -6.12
C LEU A 32 2.27 -6.62 -7.37
N VAL A 33 2.08 -7.21 -8.56
CA VAL A 33 1.88 -6.48 -9.82
C VAL A 33 0.59 -5.65 -9.78
N LEU A 34 -0.52 -6.24 -9.34
CA LEU A 34 -1.80 -5.52 -9.23
C LEU A 34 -1.71 -4.33 -8.29
N ILE A 35 -1.09 -4.50 -7.12
CA ILE A 35 -0.89 -3.41 -6.15
C ILE A 35 0.02 -2.33 -6.72
N THR A 36 1.06 -2.71 -7.46
CA THR A 36 1.92 -1.75 -8.16
C THR A 36 1.12 -0.94 -9.18
N LEU A 37 0.23 -1.57 -9.94
CA LEU A 37 -0.65 -0.88 -10.89
C LEU A 37 -1.60 0.09 -10.19
N VAL A 38 -2.23 -0.34 -9.10
CA VAL A 38 -3.11 0.52 -8.29
C VAL A 38 -2.36 1.75 -7.77
N TRP A 39 -1.17 1.55 -7.19
CA TRP A 39 -0.36 2.68 -6.72
C TRP A 39 0.15 3.55 -7.85
N SER A 40 0.42 3.00 -9.03
CA SER A 40 0.82 3.78 -10.19
C SER A 40 -0.30 4.71 -10.69
N ALA A 41 -1.53 4.21 -10.75
CA ALA A 41 -2.69 5.02 -11.09
C ALA A 41 -2.94 6.10 -10.02
N ALA A 42 -2.84 5.75 -8.73
CA ALA A 42 -2.97 6.69 -7.63
C ALA A 42 -1.87 7.77 -7.66
N ALA A 43 -0.64 7.43 -8.06
CA ALA A 43 0.45 8.39 -8.21
C ALA A 43 0.15 9.42 -9.29
N VAL A 44 -0.43 9.02 -10.43
CA VAL A 44 -0.83 9.96 -11.49
C VAL A 44 -1.84 10.97 -10.97
N ILE A 45 -2.88 10.50 -10.28
CA ILE A 45 -3.89 11.37 -9.65
C ILE A 45 -3.24 12.29 -8.62
N GLY A 46 -2.37 11.74 -7.76
CA GLY A 46 -1.63 12.50 -6.76
C GLY A 46 -0.71 13.57 -7.37
N ALA A 47 -0.07 13.28 -8.51
CA ALA A 47 0.81 14.22 -9.19
C ALA A 47 0.01 15.38 -9.79
N ILE A 48 -1.15 15.11 -10.39
CA ILE A 48 -2.06 16.16 -10.86
C ILE A 48 -2.49 17.05 -9.68
N LEU A 49 -2.92 16.45 -8.57
CA LEU A 49 -3.29 17.20 -7.37
C LEU A 49 -2.13 18.01 -6.81
N ALA A 50 -0.89 17.49 -6.86
CA ALA A 50 0.30 18.19 -6.40
C ALA A 50 0.64 19.42 -7.25
N VAL A 51 0.35 19.41 -8.56
CA VAL A 51 0.50 20.60 -9.43
C VAL A 51 -0.46 21.71 -9.00
N PHE A 52 -1.67 21.34 -8.58
CA PHE A 52 -2.69 22.29 -8.12
C PHE A 52 -2.64 22.56 -6.61
N SER A 53 -1.85 21.83 -5.83
CA SER A 53 -1.83 21.97 -4.38
C SER A 53 -1.41 23.36 -3.88
N PRO A 54 -0.60 24.19 -4.59
CA PRO A 54 -0.31 25.55 -4.15
C PRO A 54 -1.56 26.45 -4.02
N LEU A 55 -2.69 26.13 -4.66
CA LEU A 55 -3.95 26.88 -4.54
C LEU A 55 -4.48 26.95 -3.10
N VAL A 56 -4.09 26.02 -2.22
CA VAL A 56 -4.48 26.06 -0.80
C VAL A 56 -3.89 27.27 -0.06
N PHE A 57 -2.88 27.95 -0.61
CA PHE A 57 -2.26 29.12 -0.02
C PHE A 57 -2.89 30.46 -0.44
N ASP A 58 -3.84 30.47 -1.39
CA ASP A 58 -4.53 31.71 -1.82
C ASP A 58 -5.46 32.28 -0.73
N GLY A 59 -5.83 31.47 0.27
CA GLY A 59 -6.64 31.92 1.39
C GLY A 59 -5.89 32.92 2.30
N PRO A 60 -6.56 34.01 2.77
CA PRO A 60 -5.92 34.98 3.65
C PRO A 60 -5.46 34.32 4.95
N GLY A 61 -4.17 34.40 5.24
CA GLY A 61 -3.55 33.83 6.45
C GLY A 61 -3.01 32.41 6.31
N ASN A 62 -3.30 31.69 5.21
CA ASN A 62 -2.87 30.30 5.04
C ASN A 62 -1.35 30.13 4.90
N LEU A 63 -0.65 31.13 4.37
CA LEU A 63 0.82 31.16 4.30
C LEU A 63 1.51 31.02 5.67
N ARG A 64 0.87 31.49 6.75
CA ARG A 64 1.40 31.43 8.12
C ARG A 64 0.89 30.23 8.92
N ASN A 65 -0.01 29.43 8.35
CA ASN A 65 -0.60 28.30 9.04
C ASN A 65 0.29 27.04 8.85
N PRO A 66 0.94 26.52 9.91
CA PRO A 66 1.81 25.35 9.80
C PRO A 66 1.06 24.06 9.41
N LEU A 67 -0.24 23.97 9.71
CA LEU A 67 -1.07 22.82 9.33
C LEU A 67 -1.30 22.76 7.81
N VAL A 68 -1.45 23.92 7.16
CA VAL A 68 -1.57 24.01 5.70
C VAL A 68 -0.28 23.55 5.03
N TRP A 69 0.88 23.95 5.58
CA TRP A 69 2.18 23.47 5.13
C TRP A 69 2.34 21.95 5.28
N LEU A 70 1.92 21.38 6.42
CA LEU A 70 1.94 19.93 6.62
C LEU A 70 1.05 19.20 5.62
N GLY A 71 -0.19 19.66 5.44
CA GLY A 71 -1.12 19.09 4.45
C GLY A 71 -0.56 19.18 3.02
N PHE A 72 0.02 20.33 2.66
CA PHE A 72 0.68 20.54 1.36
C PHE A 72 1.84 19.55 1.16
N VAL A 73 2.76 19.42 2.11
CA VAL A 73 3.90 18.50 2.00
C VAL A 73 3.43 17.05 1.90
N LEU A 74 2.46 16.66 2.73
CA LEU A 74 1.90 15.31 2.72
C LEU A 74 1.22 14.98 1.39
N GLY A 75 0.41 15.89 0.86
CA GLY A 75 -0.24 15.73 -0.45
C GLY A 75 0.74 15.78 -1.62
N ALA A 76 1.66 16.75 -1.62
CA ALA A 76 2.63 16.95 -2.70
C ALA A 76 3.66 15.81 -2.79
N LEU A 77 3.98 15.13 -1.68
CA LEU A 77 4.87 13.97 -1.68
C LEU A 77 4.15 12.64 -1.92
N PHE A 78 2.81 12.61 -1.89
CA PHE A 78 2.04 11.37 -2.01
C PHE A 78 2.37 10.60 -3.30
N TRP A 79 2.43 11.29 -4.44
CA TRP A 79 2.76 10.65 -5.73
C TRP A 79 4.16 10.02 -5.71
N ALA A 80 5.14 10.68 -5.10
CA ALA A 80 6.50 10.18 -4.96
C ALA A 80 6.53 8.93 -4.08
N VAL A 81 5.78 8.92 -2.96
CA VAL A 81 5.64 7.75 -2.09
C VAL A 81 4.97 6.59 -2.85
N CYS A 82 3.92 6.85 -3.63
CA CYS A 82 3.26 5.84 -4.47
C CYS A 82 4.17 5.22 -5.54
N MET A 83 5.20 5.93 -5.99
CA MET A 83 6.20 5.40 -6.94
C MET A 83 7.37 4.68 -6.24
N LEU A 84 7.89 5.27 -5.16
CA LEU A 84 9.04 4.74 -4.44
C LEU A 84 8.72 3.46 -3.67
N ALA A 85 7.53 3.37 -3.09
CA ALA A 85 7.12 2.20 -2.31
C ALA A 85 7.07 0.91 -3.15
N PRO A 86 6.43 0.87 -4.34
CA PRO A 86 6.51 -0.29 -5.20
C PRO A 86 7.92 -0.63 -5.63
N LEU A 87 8.73 0.38 -5.98
CA LEU A 87 10.12 0.17 -6.39
C LEU A 87 10.93 -0.53 -5.28
N VAL A 88 10.87 -0.01 -4.05
CA VAL A 88 11.54 -0.60 -2.88
C VAL A 88 10.98 -1.99 -2.59
N GLY A 89 9.66 -2.17 -2.64
CA GLY A 89 9.03 -3.47 -2.43
C GLY A 89 9.49 -4.51 -3.44
N TRP A 90 9.65 -4.16 -4.72
CA TRP A 90 10.20 -5.06 -5.75
C TRP A 90 11.68 -5.40 -5.52
N ILE A 91 12.48 -4.44 -5.04
CA ILE A 91 13.88 -4.70 -4.68
C ILE A 91 13.95 -5.70 -3.52
N GLN A 92 13.15 -5.51 -2.47
CA GLN A 92 13.13 -6.41 -1.30
C GLN A 92 12.53 -7.78 -1.66
N TRP A 93 11.55 -7.81 -2.57
CA TRP A 93 11.00 -9.06 -3.12
C TRP A 93 12.07 -9.89 -3.84
N ARG A 94 12.88 -9.25 -4.69
CA ARG A 94 14.01 -9.91 -5.37
C ARG A 94 15.09 -10.42 -4.41
N LYS A 95 15.24 -9.81 -3.23
CA LYS A 95 16.14 -10.27 -2.16
C LYS A 95 15.54 -11.40 -1.30
N GLY A 96 14.35 -11.90 -1.63
CA GLY A 96 13.66 -12.96 -0.88
C GLY A 96 13.02 -12.50 0.43
N LYS A 97 13.09 -11.20 0.75
CA LYS A 97 12.56 -10.62 1.99
C LYS A 97 11.10 -10.20 1.84
N ARG A 98 10.19 -11.19 1.86
CA ARG A 98 8.76 -10.96 1.58
C ARG A 98 8.08 -10.01 2.57
N THR A 99 8.37 -10.11 3.86
CA THR A 99 7.76 -9.24 4.89
C THR A 99 8.12 -7.77 4.70
N GLU A 100 9.40 -7.48 4.44
CA GLU A 100 9.86 -6.12 4.15
C GLU A 100 9.27 -5.58 2.84
N ALA A 101 9.11 -6.44 1.82
CA ALA A 101 8.46 -6.06 0.56
C ALA A 101 6.99 -5.65 0.77
N TRP A 102 6.23 -6.42 1.55
CA TRP A 102 4.85 -6.10 1.89
C TRP A 102 4.73 -4.85 2.77
N ALA A 103 5.65 -4.65 3.70
CA ALA A 103 5.72 -3.43 4.50
C ALA A 103 5.96 -2.19 3.63
N ALA A 104 6.87 -2.27 2.66
CA ALA A 104 7.09 -1.19 1.71
C ALA A 104 5.83 -0.89 0.88
N MET A 105 5.10 -1.92 0.44
CA MET A 105 3.85 -1.76 -0.34
C MET A 105 2.70 -1.13 0.47
N ALA A 106 2.75 -1.18 1.79
CA ALA A 106 1.78 -0.52 2.68
C ALA A 106 2.12 0.96 2.95
N ALA A 107 3.35 1.40 2.65
CA ALA A 107 3.79 2.76 2.92
C ALA A 107 2.91 3.84 2.26
N PRO A 108 2.44 3.71 1.00
CA PRO A 108 1.54 4.70 0.40
C PRO A 108 0.19 4.78 1.10
N ALA A 109 -0.34 3.64 1.56
CA ALA A 109 -1.58 3.61 2.33
C ALA A 109 -1.42 4.32 3.68
N ALA A 110 -0.32 4.04 4.39
CA ALA A 110 0.01 4.70 5.65
C ALA A 110 0.20 6.22 5.45
N TRP A 111 0.87 6.63 4.37
CA TRP A 111 1.06 8.04 4.03
C TRP A 111 -0.26 8.74 3.71
N GLY A 112 -1.13 8.09 2.93
CA GLY A 112 -2.47 8.60 2.62
C GLY A 112 -3.33 8.75 3.88
N ALA A 113 -3.30 7.77 4.78
CA ALA A 113 -3.98 7.86 6.06
C ALA A 113 -3.47 9.04 6.90
N LEU A 114 -2.14 9.21 6.99
CA LEU A 114 -1.53 10.35 7.68
C LEU A 114 -1.97 11.68 7.08
N ALA A 115 -1.98 11.81 5.74
CA ALA A 115 -2.45 13.00 5.05
C ALA A 115 -3.90 13.32 5.41
N LEU A 116 -4.79 12.33 5.39
CA LEU A 116 -6.20 12.49 5.76
C LEU A 116 -6.36 12.92 7.23
N THR A 117 -5.58 12.35 8.15
CA THR A 117 -5.64 12.75 9.57
C THR A 117 -5.23 14.21 9.77
N VAL A 118 -4.21 14.69 9.06
CA VAL A 118 -3.78 16.09 9.16
C VAL A 118 -4.82 17.03 8.56
N LEU A 119 -5.42 16.65 7.43
CA LEU A 119 -6.47 17.43 6.77
C LEU A 119 -7.69 17.66 7.66
N GLN A 120 -8.03 16.74 8.56
CA GLN A 120 -9.13 16.94 9.52
C GLN A 120 -8.91 18.10 10.49
N PHE A 121 -7.65 18.51 10.70
CA PHE A 121 -7.31 19.63 11.58
C PHE A 121 -7.10 20.95 10.82
N VAL A 122 -7.21 20.95 9.50
CA VAL A 122 -7.19 22.18 8.70
C VAL A 122 -8.60 22.80 8.79
N PRO A 123 -8.78 23.97 9.42
CA PRO A 123 -10.07 24.65 9.41
C PRO A 123 -10.41 25.02 7.96
N GLY A 124 -11.61 24.62 7.52
CA GLY A 124 -12.17 24.98 6.21
C GLY A 124 -12.65 26.41 6.15
#